data_AF-A0A812PFD9-F1
#
_entry.id   AF-A0A812PFD9-F1
#
_cell.length_a   1.000
_cell.length_b   1.000
_cell.length_c   1.000
_cell.angle_alpha   90.00
_cell.angle_beta   90.00
_cell.angle_gamma   90.00
#
_symmetry.space_group_name_H-M   'P 1'
#
loop_
_entity.id
_entity.type
_entity.pdbx_description
1 polymer ?
#
loop_
_entity_poly.entity_id
_entity_poly.type
_entity_poly.pdbx_seq_one_letter_code
_entity_poly.pdbx_strand_id
1 'polypeptide(L)'
;MSVAVLSRSYLAKCSPALGGANDEEFLISLQIASQAEDIYQKLGKYQNTIGLKDKCSAEDLRAFWEDTDTAKHNREYGIHAYLQYLEKFYIKIAGKGGNTGKFTTSGVSVGECKLFTMLHCLALIKPTVLTPYPGLQNFYNRFKALQKTQDILEKGGRFPGPFKQYFIA
;
A
#
# COMPACT_ATOMS: atom_id res chain seq x y z
N MET A 1 10.30 -10.78 -14.84
CA MET A 1 10.46 -9.45 -14.19
C MET A 1 9.55 -8.48 -14.94
N SER A 2 8.49 -7.95 -14.32
CA SER A 2 7.51 -7.12 -15.06
C SER A 2 8.07 -5.71 -15.34
N VAL A 3 7.62 -5.08 -16.43
CA VAL A 3 7.97 -3.70 -16.84
C VAL A 3 7.71 -2.68 -15.71
N ALA A 4 6.73 -2.96 -14.83
CA ALA A 4 6.43 -2.15 -13.66
C ALA A 4 7.55 -2.18 -12.59
N VAL A 5 8.30 -3.27 -12.46
CA VAL A 5 9.45 -3.35 -11.55
C VAL A 5 10.63 -2.54 -12.11
N LEU A 6 10.87 -2.63 -13.43
CA LEU A 6 11.96 -1.91 -14.10
C LEU A 6 11.78 -0.38 -14.07
N SER A 7 10.56 0.12 -14.25
CA SER A 7 10.27 1.57 -14.16
C SER A 7 10.46 2.14 -12.75
N ARG A 8 10.15 1.36 -11.71
CA ARG A 8 10.34 1.77 -10.30
C ARG A 8 11.82 1.82 -9.91
N SER A 9 12.61 0.82 -10.31
CA SER A 9 14.05 0.82 -10.10
C SER A 9 14.74 1.98 -10.85
N TYR A 10 14.21 2.37 -12.02
CA TYR A 10 14.71 3.52 -12.76
C TYR A 10 14.40 4.87 -12.07
N LEU A 11 13.19 5.05 -11.51
CA LEU A 11 12.85 6.25 -10.74
C LEU A 11 13.70 6.38 -9.46
N ALA A 12 13.95 5.27 -8.77
CA ALA A 12 14.87 5.23 -7.64
C ALA A 12 16.30 5.64 -8.04
N LYS A 13 16.75 5.27 -9.25
CA LYS A 13 18.04 5.71 -9.80
C LYS A 13 18.08 7.20 -10.15
N CYS A 14 16.96 7.77 -10.59
CA CYS A 14 16.88 9.18 -11.01
C CYS A 14 16.71 10.16 -9.84
N SER A 15 16.26 9.71 -8.67
CA SER A 15 16.06 10.54 -7.49
C SER A 15 16.51 9.80 -6.23
N PRO A 16 17.67 10.16 -5.63
CA PRO A 16 18.20 9.50 -4.44
C PRO A 16 17.20 9.41 -3.28
N ALA A 17 16.38 10.45 -3.09
CA ALA A 17 15.32 10.46 -2.07
C ALA A 17 14.25 9.37 -2.26
N LEU A 18 14.09 8.83 -3.47
CA LEU A 18 13.12 7.77 -3.78
C LEU A 18 13.72 6.37 -3.68
N GLY A 19 15.05 6.25 -3.75
CA GLY A 19 15.78 4.98 -3.73
C GLY A 19 16.16 4.49 -2.33
N GLY A 20 16.11 5.35 -1.32
CA GLY A 20 16.63 5.06 0.02
C GLY A 20 18.09 5.49 0.19
N ALA A 21 18.55 5.60 1.43
CA ALA A 21 19.89 6.08 1.75
C ALA A 21 21.02 5.07 1.48
N ASN A 22 20.69 3.78 1.39
CA ASN A 22 21.62 2.66 1.20
C ASN A 22 20.90 1.44 0.59
N ASP A 23 21.66 0.38 0.29
CA ASP A 23 21.14 -0.84 -0.32
C ASP A 23 20.06 -1.53 0.53
N GLU A 24 20.15 -1.46 1.87
CA GLU A 24 19.13 -2.00 2.76
C GLU A 24 17.80 -1.27 2.56
N GLU A 25 17.80 0.06 2.54
CA GLU A 25 16.59 0.86 2.27
C GLU A 25 16.03 0.68 0.87
N PHE A 26 16.91 0.51 -0.12
CA PHE A 26 16.49 0.20 -1.48
C PHE A 26 15.73 -1.13 -1.54
N LEU A 27 16.24 -2.17 -0.87
CA LEU A 27 15.59 -3.47 -0.77
C LEU A 27 14.28 -3.39 0.03
N ILE A 28 14.23 -2.61 1.12
CA ILE A 28 12.99 -2.33 1.85
C ILE A 28 11.96 -1.71 0.92
N SER A 29 12.34 -0.71 0.13
CA SER A 29 11.46 -0.03 -0.82
C SER A 29 10.92 -0.98 -1.89
N LEU A 30 11.76 -1.85 -2.43
CA LEU A 30 11.34 -2.87 -3.40
C LEU A 30 10.37 -3.89 -2.78
N GLN A 31 10.65 -4.36 -1.57
CA GLN A 31 9.83 -5.33 -0.86
C GLN A 31 8.41 -4.80 -0.63
N ILE A 32 8.28 -3.59 -0.08
CA ILE A 32 6.97 -2.97 0.17
C ILE A 32 6.25 -2.61 -1.14
N ALA A 33 6.98 -2.23 -2.20
CA ALA A 33 6.39 -1.99 -3.52
C ALA A 33 5.80 -3.27 -4.15
N SER A 34 6.42 -4.43 -3.87
CA SER A 34 5.92 -5.74 -4.28
C SER A 34 4.66 -6.11 -3.52
N GLN A 35 4.66 -5.99 -2.19
CA GLN A 35 3.47 -6.27 -1.38
C GLN A 35 2.29 -5.35 -1.74
N ALA A 36 2.55 -4.08 -2.06
CA ALA A 36 1.52 -3.17 -2.57
C ALA A 36 0.98 -3.60 -3.94
N GLU A 37 1.78 -4.24 -4.81
CA GLU A 37 1.29 -4.83 -6.06
C GLU A 37 0.34 -6.01 -5.79
N ASP A 38 0.68 -6.87 -4.84
CA ASP A 38 -0.18 -8.02 -4.49
C ASP A 38 -1.55 -7.54 -3.99
N ILE A 39 -1.58 -6.49 -3.17
CA ILE A 39 -2.82 -5.83 -2.73
C ILE A 39 -3.61 -5.29 -3.93
N TYR A 40 -2.95 -4.59 -4.85
CA TYR A 40 -3.59 -4.06 -6.06
C TYR A 40 -4.24 -5.17 -6.90
N GLN A 41 -3.53 -6.27 -7.12
CA GLN A 41 -4.03 -7.41 -7.89
C GLN A 41 -5.24 -8.07 -7.21
N LYS A 42 -5.21 -8.21 -5.87
CA LYS A 42 -6.34 -8.74 -5.11
C LYS A 42 -7.56 -7.82 -5.18
N LEU A 43 -7.38 -6.50 -5.02
CA LEU A 43 -8.45 -5.52 -5.26
C LEU A 43 -8.99 -5.61 -6.68
N GLY A 44 -8.11 -5.75 -7.69
CA GLY A 44 -8.50 -5.94 -9.08
C GLY A 44 -9.41 -7.14 -9.30
N LYS A 45 -9.13 -8.25 -8.59
CA LYS A 45 -9.89 -9.52 -8.66
C LYS A 45 -11.22 -9.46 -7.93
N TYR A 46 -11.24 -8.97 -6.68
CA TYR A 46 -12.41 -9.10 -5.81
C TYR A 46 -13.26 -7.83 -5.72
N GLN A 47 -12.63 -6.64 -5.71
CA GLN A 47 -13.35 -5.40 -5.47
C GLN A 47 -13.91 -4.80 -6.77
N ASN A 48 -15.18 -4.42 -6.73
CA ASN A 48 -15.84 -3.69 -7.80
C ASN A 48 -15.11 -2.38 -8.12
N THR A 49 -15.15 -1.99 -9.39
CA THR A 49 -14.66 -0.70 -9.86
C THR A 49 -15.79 0.10 -10.48
N ILE A 50 -15.56 1.38 -10.72
CA ILE A 50 -16.52 2.26 -11.41
C ILE A 50 -17.00 1.71 -12.77
N GLY A 51 -16.18 0.88 -13.44
CA GLY A 51 -16.48 0.34 -14.78
C GLY A 51 -16.80 -1.16 -14.80
N LEU A 52 -16.58 -1.89 -13.71
CA LEU A 52 -16.82 -3.33 -13.65
C LEU A 52 -17.30 -3.75 -12.26
N LYS A 53 -18.55 -4.20 -12.21
CA LYS A 53 -19.24 -4.69 -11.01
C LYS A 53 -19.31 -6.22 -11.01
N ASP A 54 -19.78 -6.79 -9.90
CA ASP A 54 -20.08 -8.22 -9.72
C ASP A 54 -18.92 -9.15 -10.07
N LYS A 55 -17.70 -8.75 -9.69
CA LYS A 55 -16.46 -9.49 -10.04
C LYS A 55 -16.31 -10.84 -9.35
N CYS A 56 -16.95 -11.01 -8.19
CA CYS A 56 -16.92 -12.24 -7.40
C CYS A 56 -18.22 -12.39 -6.61
N SER A 57 -18.41 -13.56 -5.99
CA SER A 57 -19.55 -13.79 -5.11
C SER A 57 -19.46 -12.94 -3.83
N ALA A 58 -20.58 -12.75 -3.15
CA ALA A 58 -20.62 -12.04 -1.88
C ALA A 58 -19.78 -12.77 -0.81
N GLU A 59 -19.76 -14.10 -0.86
CA GLU A 59 -18.95 -14.95 0.03
C GLU A 59 -17.46 -14.74 -0.18
N ASP A 60 -17.01 -14.69 -1.45
CA ASP A 60 -15.61 -14.45 -1.80
C ASP A 60 -15.18 -13.03 -1.42
N LEU A 61 -16.04 -12.04 -1.63
CA LEU A 61 -15.78 -10.66 -1.23
C LEU A 61 -15.67 -10.54 0.29
N ARG A 62 -16.56 -11.20 1.04
CA ARG A 62 -16.49 -11.26 2.50
C ARG A 62 -15.20 -11.93 2.96
N ALA A 63 -14.86 -13.09 2.40
CA ALA A 63 -13.61 -13.78 2.72
C ALA A 63 -12.40 -12.89 2.43
N PHE A 64 -12.38 -12.18 1.31
CA PHE A 64 -11.31 -11.23 0.99
C PHE A 64 -11.14 -10.15 2.07
N TRP A 65 -12.22 -9.62 2.63
CA TRP A 65 -12.18 -8.53 3.61
C TRP A 65 -12.11 -8.94 5.08
N GLU A 66 -12.38 -10.20 5.40
CA GLU A 66 -12.49 -10.68 6.79
C GLU A 66 -11.51 -11.81 7.13
N ASP A 67 -11.01 -12.54 6.14
CA ASP A 67 -10.11 -13.67 6.40
C ASP A 67 -8.73 -13.17 6.89
N THR A 68 -8.40 -13.57 8.12
CA THR A 68 -7.14 -13.26 8.80
C THR A 68 -6.14 -14.41 8.78
N ASP A 69 -6.47 -15.55 8.17
CA ASP A 69 -5.64 -16.74 8.18
C ASP A 69 -4.41 -16.58 7.27
N THR A 70 -3.23 -16.67 7.87
CA THR A 70 -1.93 -16.58 7.19
C THR A 70 -1.32 -17.95 6.88
N ALA A 71 -1.93 -19.06 7.35
CA ALA A 71 -1.45 -20.41 7.11
C ALA A 71 -1.82 -20.96 5.72
N LYS A 72 -2.78 -20.33 5.03
CA LYS A 72 -3.22 -20.72 3.68
C LYS A 72 -2.14 -20.47 2.63
N HIS A 73 -2.36 -21.03 1.44
CA HIS A 73 -1.54 -20.67 0.29
C HIS A 73 -1.81 -19.20 -0.11
N ASN A 74 -0.79 -18.46 -0.56
CA ASN A 74 -0.89 -17.02 -0.81
C ASN A 74 -1.99 -16.60 -1.82
N ARG A 75 -2.37 -17.52 -2.72
CA ARG A 75 -3.47 -17.35 -3.67
C ARG A 75 -4.83 -17.20 -2.99
N GLU A 76 -4.98 -17.76 -1.80
CA GLU A 76 -6.22 -17.79 -1.00
C GLU A 76 -6.26 -16.71 0.08
N TYR A 77 -5.15 -16.00 0.31
CA TYR A 77 -5.12 -14.92 1.28
C TYR A 77 -6.19 -13.85 1.03
N GLY A 78 -6.92 -13.53 2.09
CA GLY A 78 -7.63 -12.26 2.25
C GLY A 78 -6.66 -11.10 2.51
N ILE A 79 -7.21 -9.88 2.55
CA ILE A 79 -6.41 -8.67 2.67
C ILE A 79 -5.63 -8.61 4.00
N HIS A 80 -6.20 -9.15 5.07
CA HIS A 80 -5.62 -9.10 6.40
C HIS A 80 -4.33 -9.92 6.52
N ALA A 81 -4.12 -10.95 5.71
CA ALA A 81 -2.85 -11.68 5.66
C ALA A 81 -1.71 -10.77 5.19
N TYR A 82 -1.92 -10.01 4.11
CA TYR A 82 -0.94 -9.06 3.59
C TYR A 82 -0.64 -7.95 4.60
N LEU A 83 -1.68 -7.39 5.23
CA LEU A 83 -1.53 -6.35 6.25
C LEU A 83 -0.78 -6.87 7.49
N GLN A 84 -1.01 -8.11 7.92
CA GLN A 84 -0.24 -8.73 9.01
C GLN A 84 1.24 -8.87 8.66
N TYR A 85 1.59 -9.30 7.44
CA TYR A 85 2.99 -9.40 7.02
C TYR A 85 3.66 -8.03 6.94
N LEU A 86 2.96 -7.03 6.42
CA LEU A 86 3.45 -5.65 6.36
C LEU A 86 3.64 -5.05 7.75
N GLU A 87 2.72 -5.29 8.70
CA GLU A 87 2.85 -4.87 10.09
C GLU A 87 4.06 -5.54 10.76
N LYS A 88 4.22 -6.87 10.62
CA LYS A 88 5.39 -7.59 11.12
C LYS A 88 6.70 -7.05 10.53
N PHE A 89 6.70 -6.75 9.23
CA PHE A 89 7.85 -6.17 8.56
C PHE A 89 8.16 -4.76 9.06
N TYR A 90 7.13 -3.93 9.24
CA TYR A 90 7.27 -2.60 9.84
C TYR A 90 7.87 -2.68 11.24
N ILE A 91 7.35 -3.54 12.12
CA ILE A 91 7.87 -3.74 13.48
C ILE A 91 9.34 -4.16 13.46
N LYS A 92 9.71 -5.08 12.54
CA LYS A 92 11.10 -5.53 12.38
C LYS A 92 12.05 -4.39 11.99
N ILE A 93 11.60 -3.47 11.13
CA ILE A 93 12.39 -2.31 10.70
C ILE A 93 12.42 -1.24 11.81
N ALA A 94 11.27 -0.91 12.39
CA ALA A 94 11.12 0.09 13.44
C ALA A 94 11.86 -0.29 14.73
N GLY A 95 12.05 -1.59 14.99
CA GLY A 95 12.88 -2.13 16.08
C GLY A 95 14.35 -1.71 16.02
N LYS A 96 14.81 -1.08 14.93
CA LYS A 96 16.15 -0.49 14.79
C LYS A 96 16.21 1.03 15.07
N GLY A 97 15.10 1.71 15.35
CA GLY A 97 15.14 3.19 15.45
C GLY A 97 13.84 3.94 15.77
N GLY A 98 12.84 3.30 16.39
CA GLY A 98 11.64 3.96 16.89
C GLY A 98 10.52 4.11 15.87
N ASN A 99 9.29 4.26 16.39
CA ASN A 99 8.03 4.28 15.64
C ASN A 99 7.86 5.59 14.82
N THR A 100 8.73 5.81 13.84
CA THR A 100 8.78 7.06 13.05
C THR A 100 7.67 7.20 12.01
N GLY A 101 6.86 6.16 11.78
CA GLY A 101 5.86 6.13 10.71
C GLY A 101 6.51 6.06 9.32
N LYS A 102 7.72 5.52 9.23
CA LYS A 102 8.50 5.41 7.98
C LYS A 102 9.12 4.02 7.84
N PHE A 103 9.22 3.53 6.62
CA PHE A 103 9.97 2.31 6.27
C PHE A 103 11.43 2.63 5.90
N THR A 104 11.69 3.83 5.38
CA THR A 104 13.03 4.30 5.01
C THR A 104 13.34 5.62 5.71
N THR A 105 14.62 6.02 5.78
CA THR A 105 15.05 7.30 6.37
C THR A 105 14.30 8.49 5.73
N SER A 106 14.15 8.46 4.39
CA SER A 106 13.42 9.49 3.65
C SER A 106 11.93 9.56 4.04
N GLY A 107 11.33 8.40 4.34
CA GLY A 107 9.89 8.25 4.53
C GLY A 107 9.06 8.45 3.27
N VAL A 108 9.66 8.57 2.09
CA VAL A 108 8.97 8.87 0.82
C VAL A 108 9.56 8.08 -0.35
N SER A 109 10.12 6.91 -0.08
CA SER A 109 10.65 6.03 -1.12
C SER A 109 9.56 5.58 -2.11
N VAL A 110 9.93 5.09 -3.30
CA VAL A 110 8.94 4.63 -4.30
C VAL A 110 7.98 3.60 -3.71
N GLY A 111 8.51 2.67 -2.91
CA GLY A 111 7.72 1.69 -2.20
C GLY A 111 6.73 2.30 -1.21
N GLU A 112 7.13 3.32 -0.45
CA GLU A 112 6.24 3.99 0.51
C GLU A 112 5.13 4.76 -0.21
N CYS A 113 5.44 5.47 -1.31
CA CYS A 113 4.43 6.15 -2.13
C CYS A 113 3.40 5.15 -2.67
N LYS A 114 3.86 4.00 -3.17
CA LYS A 114 2.97 2.97 -3.71
C LYS A 114 2.14 2.30 -2.62
N LEU A 115 2.77 1.95 -1.50
CA LEU A 115 2.10 1.36 -0.35
C LEU A 115 1.01 2.30 0.17
N PHE A 116 1.34 3.58 0.39
CA PHE A 116 0.37 4.60 0.79
C PHE A 116 -0.84 4.64 -0.15
N THR A 117 -0.61 4.65 -1.46
CA THR A 117 -1.69 4.67 -2.46
C THR A 117 -2.64 3.48 -2.27
N MET A 118 -2.10 2.28 -2.06
CA MET A 118 -2.92 1.08 -1.86
C MET A 118 -3.64 1.08 -0.52
N LEU A 119 -2.97 1.45 0.58
CA LEU A 119 -3.61 1.56 1.89
C LEU A 119 -4.71 2.64 1.89
N HIS A 120 -4.50 3.74 1.17
CA HIS A 120 -5.52 4.77 1.02
C HIS A 120 -6.75 4.25 0.27
N CYS A 121 -6.57 3.50 -0.82
CA CYS A 121 -7.68 2.82 -1.50
C CYS A 121 -8.44 1.88 -0.55
N LEU A 122 -7.74 1.07 0.25
CA LEU A 122 -8.38 0.20 1.23
C LEU A 122 -9.18 0.99 2.27
N ALA A 123 -8.61 2.07 2.80
CA ALA A 123 -9.26 2.91 3.82
C ALA A 123 -10.47 3.68 3.28
N LEU A 124 -10.51 4.01 1.98
CA LEU A 124 -11.68 4.60 1.35
C LEU A 124 -12.83 3.58 1.18
N ILE A 125 -12.53 2.29 1.06
CA ILE A 125 -13.55 1.22 0.96
C ILE A 125 -14.01 0.78 2.36
N LYS A 126 -13.05 0.50 3.25
CA LYS A 126 -13.27 0.03 4.63
C LYS A 126 -12.44 0.89 5.58
N PRO A 127 -13.01 1.98 6.15
CA PRO A 127 -12.27 2.94 6.97
C PRO A 127 -11.52 2.35 8.18
N THR A 128 -11.99 1.22 8.69
CA THR A 128 -11.42 0.52 9.86
C THR A 128 -10.39 -0.55 9.50
N VAL A 129 -10.06 -0.73 8.22
CA VAL A 129 -9.17 -1.83 7.75
C VAL A 129 -7.77 -1.79 8.40
N LEU A 130 -7.27 -0.61 8.75
CA LEU A 130 -5.94 -0.44 9.37
C LEU A 130 -5.96 -0.48 10.90
N THR A 131 -7.13 -0.43 11.53
CA THR A 131 -7.25 -0.39 13.00
C THR A 131 -6.52 -1.53 13.73
N PRO A 132 -6.49 -2.77 13.21
CA PRO A 132 -5.74 -3.86 13.85
C PRO A 132 -4.21 -3.74 13.72
N TYR A 133 -3.69 -2.79 12.94
CA TYR A 133 -2.28 -2.70 12.52
C TYR A 133 -1.69 -1.34 12.91
N PRO A 134 -1.30 -1.13 14.17
CA PRO A 134 -0.90 0.19 14.69
C PRO A 134 0.33 0.77 13.97
N GLY A 135 1.30 -0.04 13.56
CA GLY A 135 2.46 0.40 12.79
C GLY A 135 2.08 0.92 11.41
N LEU A 136 1.28 0.15 10.67
CA LEU A 136 0.74 0.56 9.37
C LEU A 136 -0.20 1.77 9.48
N GLN A 137 -1.01 1.84 10.52
CA GLN A 137 -1.87 3.00 10.78
C GLN A 137 -1.03 4.25 11.05
N ASN A 138 0.04 4.14 11.83
CA ASN A 138 0.97 5.25 12.05
C ASN A 138 1.65 5.71 10.74
N PHE A 139 2.16 4.76 9.96
CA PHE A 139 2.71 5.03 8.62
C PHE A 139 1.69 5.77 7.74
N TYR A 140 0.47 5.24 7.64
CA TYR A 140 -0.60 5.81 6.83
C TYR A 140 -0.95 7.24 7.25
N ASN A 141 -1.15 7.47 8.55
CA ASN A 141 -1.50 8.78 9.09
C ASN A 141 -0.39 9.80 8.83
N ARG A 142 0.86 9.43 9.09
CA ARG A 142 2.02 10.31 8.84
C ARG A 142 2.19 10.62 7.36
N PHE A 143 2.05 9.63 6.47
CA PHE A 143 2.18 9.85 5.03
C PHE A 143 1.02 10.69 4.47
N LYS A 144 -0.21 10.43 4.95
CA LYS A 144 -1.39 11.22 4.62
C LYS A 144 -1.20 12.69 5.02
N ALA A 145 -0.64 12.96 6.19
CA ALA A 145 -0.43 14.31 6.71
C ALA A 145 0.66 15.13 5.97
N LEU A 146 1.40 14.54 5.02
CA LEU A 146 2.38 15.29 4.24
C LEU A 146 1.68 16.34 3.36
N GLN A 147 2.18 17.57 3.36
CA GLN A 147 1.59 18.67 2.58
C GLN A 147 1.42 18.31 1.10
N LYS A 148 2.44 17.70 0.48
CA LYS A 148 2.38 17.26 -0.92
C LYS A 148 1.32 16.18 -1.16
N THR A 149 1.08 15.31 -0.17
CA THR A 149 0.02 14.30 -0.25
C THR A 149 -1.34 14.98 -0.16
N GLN A 150 -1.54 15.88 0.80
CA GLN A 150 -2.78 16.66 0.94
C GLN A 150 -3.09 17.46 -0.33
N ASP A 151 -2.09 18.15 -0.90
CA ASP A 151 -2.26 18.90 -2.15
C ASP A 151 -2.76 18.02 -3.30
N ILE A 152 -2.28 16.78 -3.41
CA ILE A 152 -2.74 15.83 -4.43
C ILE A 152 -4.16 15.35 -4.13
N LEU A 153 -4.46 15.01 -2.88
CA LEU A 153 -5.78 14.50 -2.48
C LEU A 153 -6.89 15.56 -2.65
N GLU A 154 -6.59 16.82 -2.35
CA GLU A 154 -7.55 17.92 -2.44
C GLU A 154 -7.70 18.45 -3.88
N LYS A 155 -6.58 18.64 -4.57
CA LYS A 155 -6.55 19.37 -5.85
C LYS A 155 -6.44 18.45 -7.07
N GLY A 156 -6.28 17.14 -6.87
CA GLY A 156 -5.99 16.18 -7.94
C GLY A 156 -4.57 16.29 -8.51
N GLY A 157 -3.73 17.18 -7.96
CA GLY A 157 -2.39 17.42 -8.45
C GLY A 157 -2.36 17.89 -9.91
N ARG A 158 -1.71 17.11 -10.79
CA ARG A 158 -1.64 17.38 -12.25
C ARG A 158 -2.69 16.63 -13.07
N PHE A 159 -3.59 15.87 -12.43
CA PHE A 159 -4.64 15.16 -13.14
C PHE A 159 -5.76 16.12 -13.58
N PRO A 160 -6.31 15.97 -14.80
CA PRO A 160 -7.46 16.74 -15.23
C PRO A 160 -8.71 16.25 -14.48
N GLY A 161 -9.20 17.06 -13.53
CA GLY A 161 -10.45 16.83 -12.79
C GLY A 161 -10.27 16.26 -11.39
N PRO A 162 -11.36 16.17 -10.60
CA PRO A 162 -11.30 15.69 -9.22
C PRO A 162 -10.89 14.21 -9.19
N PHE A 163 -10.06 13.84 -8.21
CA PHE A 163 -9.68 12.46 -7.99
C PHE A 163 -10.91 11.63 -7.63
N LYS A 164 -11.38 10.79 -8.56
CA LYS A 164 -12.48 9.85 -8.32
C LYS A 164 -11.91 8.51 -7.87
N GLN A 165 -12.49 7.97 -6.79
CA GLN A 165 -12.12 6.66 -6.29
C GLN A 165 -12.44 5.57 -7.33
N TYR A 166 -11.44 4.80 -7.72
CA TYR A 166 -11.58 3.77 -8.76
C TYR A 166 -12.25 2.49 -8.26
N PHE A 167 -11.88 2.03 -7.06
CA PHE A 167 -12.47 0.88 -6.39
C PHE A 167 -13.62 1.33 -5.49
N ILE A 168 -14.81 0.78 -5.66
CA ILE A 168 -16.03 1.23 -4.96
C ILE A 168 -16.53 0.15 -4.00
N ALA A 169 -17.05 0.57 -2.84
CA ALA A 169 -17.67 -0.33 -1.86
C ALA A 169 -18.95 -0.98 -2.42
#